data_AF-A0A212EXB3-F1
#
_entry.id   AF-A0A212EXB3-F1
#
_cell.length_a   1.000
_cell.length_b   1.000
_cell.length_c   1.000
_cell.angle_alpha   90.00
_cell.angle_beta   90.00
_cell.angle_gamma   90.00
#
_symmetry.space_group_name_H-M   'P 1'
#
loop_
_entity.id
_entity.type
_entity.pdbx_description
1 polymer ?
#
loop_
_entity_poly.entity_id
_entity_poly.type
_entity_poly.pdbx_seq_one_letter_code
_entity_poly.pdbx_strand_id
1 'polypeptide(L)'
;MGLLFGCGLCCMLLSIWAIIQLIVMGIFFKMEVLAFIEETEPHNDEYDDFDDFMKKTKENYQKVAINCWVAAALYVVTLGLSYMCIKKSKAIDQKAAEKIRDDEIFCKERAKRR
;
A
#
# COMPACT_ATOMS: atom_id res chain seq x y z
N MET A 1 21.12 14.53 -5.19
CA MET A 1 20.10 14.41 -4.12
C MET A 1 18.65 14.73 -4.55
N GLY A 2 18.31 14.89 -5.83
CA GLY A 2 16.92 15.21 -6.27
C GLY A 2 16.04 13.99 -6.61
N LEU A 3 16.62 12.93 -7.21
CA LEU A 3 15.83 11.80 -7.72
C LEU A 3 15.22 10.90 -6.63
N LEU A 4 15.87 10.76 -5.47
CA LEU A 4 15.42 9.87 -4.40
C LEU A 4 14.18 10.39 -3.66
N PHE A 5 14.05 11.71 -3.50
CA PHE A 5 12.87 12.32 -2.87
C PHE A 5 11.63 12.24 -3.76
N GLY A 6 11.79 12.40 -5.08
CA GLY A 6 10.67 12.28 -6.03
C GLY A 6 10.13 10.84 -6.15
N CYS A 7 11.02 9.85 -6.18
CA CYS A 7 10.63 8.44 -6.27
C CYS A 7 9.92 7.97 -4.98
N GLY A 8 10.44 8.32 -3.80
CA GLY A 8 9.82 7.94 -2.52
C GLY A 8 8.43 8.54 -2.28
N LEU A 9 8.21 9.79 -2.69
CA LEU A 9 6.88 10.45 -2.60
C LEU A 9 5.89 9.85 -3.60
N CYS A 10 6.33 9.60 -4.84
CA CYS A 10 5.50 8.99 -5.87
C CYS A 10 5.02 7.59 -5.45
N CYS A 11 5.93 6.74 -4.97
CA CYS A 11 5.59 5.39 -4.50
C CYS A 11 4.63 5.41 -3.30
N MET A 12 4.76 6.38 -2.39
CA MET A 12 3.82 6.54 -1.27
C MET A 12 2.42 6.96 -1.74
N LEU A 13 2.32 7.92 -2.66
CA LEU A 13 1.05 8.38 -3.20
C LEU A 13 0.31 7.29 -3.98
N LEU A 14 1.02 6.55 -4.83
CA LEU A 14 0.45 5.41 -5.56
C LEU A 14 -0.02 4.29 -4.61
N SER A 15 0.72 4.04 -3.53
CA SER A 15 0.31 3.04 -2.53
C SER A 15 -0.97 3.46 -1.80
N ILE A 16 -1.08 4.73 -1.39
CA ILE A 16 -2.29 5.26 -0.74
C ILE A 16 -3.49 5.18 -1.70
N TRP A 17 -3.28 5.60 -2.96
CA TRP A 17 -4.32 5.52 -3.99
C TRP A 17 -4.82 4.10 -4.22
N ALA A 18 -3.90 3.14 -4.37
CA ALA A 18 -4.24 1.73 -4.56
C ALA A 18 -5.03 1.15 -3.38
N ILE A 19 -4.67 1.48 -2.14
CA ILE A 19 -5.40 1.03 -0.95
C ILE A 19 -6.83 1.56 -0.96
N ILE A 20 -7.02 2.86 -1.24
CA ILE A 20 -8.36 3.47 -1.28
C ILE A 20 -9.21 2.82 -2.38
N GLN A 21 -8.65 2.67 -3.58
CA GLN A 21 -9.36 2.07 -4.71
C GLN A 21 -9.76 0.62 -4.43
N LEU A 22 -8.86 -0.21 -3.89
CA LEU A 22 -9.16 -1.61 -3.58
C LEU A 22 -10.23 -1.77 -2.49
N ILE A 23 -10.23 -0.90 -1.47
CA ILE A 23 -11.27 -0.92 -0.42
C ILE A 23 -12.62 -0.53 -1.01
N VAL A 24 -12.68 0.52 -1.83
CA VAL A 24 -13.92 0.97 -2.47
C VAL A 24 -14.46 -0.12 -3.40
N MET A 25 -13.61 -0.72 -4.23
CA MET A 25 -13.99 -1.86 -5.07
C MET A 25 -14.50 -3.04 -4.23
N GLY A 26 -13.78 -3.42 -3.17
CA GLY A 26 -14.20 -4.51 -2.29
C GLY A 26 -15.57 -4.30 -1.64
N ILE A 27 -15.94 -3.04 -1.34
CA ILE A 27 -17.27 -2.68 -0.85
C ILE A 27 -18.31 -2.79 -1.97
N PHE A 28 -18.01 -2.29 -3.17
CA PHE A 28 -18.93 -2.36 -4.32
C PHE A 28 -19.19 -3.80 -4.78
N PHE A 29 -18.17 -4.67 -4.80
CA PHE A 29 -18.35 -6.09 -5.10
C PHE A 29 -19.19 -6.79 -4.03
N LYS A 30 -19.04 -6.44 -2.75
CA LYS A 30 -19.90 -6.98 -1.68
C LYS A 30 -21.37 -6.57 -1.83
N MET A 31 -21.62 -5.39 -2.39
CA MET A 31 -22.97 -4.88 -2.67
C MET A 31 -23.56 -5.37 -4.00
N GLU A 32 -22.85 -6.22 -4.75
CA GLU A 32 -23.32 -6.80 -6.01
C GLU A 32 -23.79 -5.71 -7.02
N VAL A 33 -23.00 -4.63 -7.14
CA VAL A 33 -23.36 -3.47 -7.97
C VAL A 33 -23.27 -3.80 -9.46
N LEU A 34 -24.35 -3.55 -10.21
CA LEU A 34 -24.48 -3.82 -11.66
C LEU A 34 -23.33 -3.32 -12.53
N ALA A 35 -22.63 -2.25 -12.13
CA ALA A 35 -21.51 -1.69 -12.87
C ALA A 35 -20.31 -2.65 -13.03
N PHE A 36 -20.25 -3.74 -12.25
CA PHE A 36 -19.16 -4.72 -12.28
C PHE A 36 -19.61 -6.10 -12.79
N ILE A 37 -20.73 -6.17 -13.50
CA ILE A 37 -21.27 -7.45 -13.96
C ILE A 37 -20.36 -8.13 -14.98
N GLU A 38 -19.73 -7.36 -15.87
CA GLU A 38 -18.77 -7.85 -16.88
C GLU A 38 -17.51 -8.46 -16.23
N GLU A 39 -17.16 -8.04 -15.01
CA GLU A 39 -16.00 -8.57 -14.27
C GLU A 39 -16.34 -9.84 -13.47
N THR A 40 -17.63 -10.16 -13.33
CA THR A 40 -18.13 -11.23 -12.46
C THR A 40 -18.97 -12.26 -13.21
N GLU A 41 -19.27 -12.02 -14.49
CA GLU A 41 -19.99 -12.95 -15.32
C GLU A 41 -19.23 -14.28 -15.46
N PRO A 42 -19.92 -15.43 -15.33
CA PRO A 42 -19.33 -16.72 -15.64
C PRO A 42 -18.98 -16.80 -17.13
N HIS A 43 -17.93 -17.54 -17.48
CA HIS A 43 -17.58 -17.77 -18.88
C HIS A 43 -18.71 -18.52 -19.62
N ASN A 44 -18.79 -18.35 -20.94
CA ASN A 44 -19.90 -18.84 -21.78
C ASN A 44 -20.12 -20.37 -21.72
N ASP A 45 -19.14 -21.11 -21.25
CA ASP A 45 -19.16 -22.57 -21.06
C ASP A 45 -19.54 -23.00 -19.63
N GLU A 46 -19.76 -22.05 -18.71
CA GLU A 46 -19.99 -22.32 -17.29
C GLU A 46 -21.46 -22.17 -16.86
N TYR A 47 -22.44 -21.98 -17.74
CA TYR A 47 -23.85 -21.90 -17.33
C TYR A 47 -24.80 -22.56 -18.35
N ASP A 48 -25.84 -23.22 -17.84
CA ASP A 48 -26.84 -23.93 -18.66
C ASP A 48 -28.13 -23.11 -18.85
N ASP A 49 -28.47 -22.25 -17.89
CA ASP A 49 -29.70 -21.45 -17.86
C ASP A 49 -29.46 -20.09 -17.18
N PHE A 50 -30.38 -19.14 -17.36
CA PHE A 50 -30.33 -17.79 -16.80
C PHE A 50 -30.28 -17.78 -15.27
N ASP A 51 -30.99 -18.70 -14.60
CA ASP A 51 -30.94 -18.82 -13.14
C ASP A 51 -29.57 -19.30 -12.65
N ASP A 52 -28.92 -20.22 -13.39
CA ASP A 52 -27.55 -20.67 -13.06
C ASP A 52 -26.53 -19.55 -13.31
N PHE A 53 -26.69 -18.79 -14.40
CA PHE A 53 -25.91 -17.58 -14.67
C PHE A 53 -25.99 -16.58 -13.51
N MET A 54 -27.21 -16.27 -13.04
CA MET A 54 -27.40 -15.32 -11.94
C MET A 54 -26.77 -15.81 -10.64
N LYS A 55 -26.91 -17.09 -10.32
CA LYS A 55 -26.32 -17.68 -9.13
C LYS A 55 -24.80 -17.65 -9.17
N LYS A 56 -24.19 -18.07 -10.29
CA LYS A 56 -22.74 -18.09 -10.46
C LYS A 56 -22.13 -16.70 -10.47
N THR A 57 -22.78 -15.74 -11.12
CA THR A 57 -22.39 -14.33 -11.10
C THR A 57 -22.33 -13.80 -9.67
N LYS A 58 -23.37 -14.08 -8.86
CA LYS A 58 -23.41 -13.70 -7.44
C LYS A 58 -22.29 -14.34 -6.61
N GLU A 59 -21.99 -15.61 -6.85
CA GLU A 59 -20.85 -16.28 -6.21
C GLU A 59 -19.51 -15.63 -6.61
N ASN A 60 -19.36 -15.26 -7.88
CA ASN A 60 -18.16 -14.59 -8.40
C ASN A 60 -17.98 -13.18 -7.81
N TYR A 61 -19.05 -12.40 -7.60
CA TYR A 61 -19.01 -11.14 -6.85
C TYR A 61 -18.37 -11.32 -5.47
N GLN A 62 -18.77 -12.35 -4.73
CA GLN A 62 -18.22 -12.63 -3.40
C GLN A 62 -16.74 -13.05 -3.47
N LYS A 63 -16.36 -13.87 -4.45
CA LYS A 63 -14.97 -14.28 -4.66
C LYS A 63 -14.06 -13.08 -4.99
N VAL A 64 -14.48 -12.22 -5.92
CA VAL A 64 -13.73 -11.03 -6.31
C VAL A 64 -13.64 -10.05 -5.14
N ALA A 65 -14.72 -9.86 -4.39
CA ALA A 65 -14.70 -9.03 -3.18
C ALA A 65 -13.62 -9.51 -2.19
N ILE A 66 -13.58 -10.81 -1.88
CA ILE A 66 -12.57 -11.39 -0.97
C ILE A 66 -11.16 -11.14 -1.48
N ASN A 67 -10.90 -11.32 -2.78
CA ASN A 67 -9.60 -11.04 -3.38
C ASN A 67 -9.19 -9.57 -3.22
N CYS A 68 -10.11 -8.63 -3.45
CA CYS A 68 -9.87 -7.20 -3.23
C CYS A 68 -9.53 -6.90 -1.76
N TRP A 69 -10.24 -7.51 -0.81
CA TRP A 69 -9.98 -7.35 0.63
C TRP A 69 -8.61 -7.89 1.05
N VAL A 70 -8.23 -9.07 0.55
CA VAL A 70 -6.90 -9.66 0.80
C VAL A 70 -5.80 -8.79 0.19
N ALA A 71 -5.99 -8.32 -1.04
CA ALA A 71 -5.05 -7.41 -1.69
C ALA A 71 -4.88 -6.12 -0.89
N ALA A 72 -5.98 -5.48 -0.46
CA ALA A 72 -5.94 -4.28 0.37
C ALA A 72 -5.16 -4.52 1.67
N ALA A 73 -5.36 -5.66 2.34
CA ALA A 73 -4.61 -6.02 3.54
C ALA A 73 -3.11 -6.16 3.27
N LEU A 74 -2.71 -6.79 2.17
CA LEU A 74 -1.30 -6.91 1.77
C LEU A 74 -0.64 -5.55 1.51
N TYR A 75 -1.35 -4.62 0.87
CA TYR A 75 -0.84 -3.26 0.66
C TYR A 75 -0.68 -2.50 1.98
N VAL A 76 -1.61 -2.64 2.93
CA VAL A 76 -1.50 -2.04 4.27
C VAL A 76 -0.27 -2.59 5.03
N VAL A 77 -0.04 -3.91 4.99
CA VAL A 77 1.14 -4.53 5.61
C VAL A 77 2.43 -4.02 4.98
N THR A 78 2.48 -3.98 3.65
CA THR A 78 3.66 -3.49 2.90
C THR A 78 3.94 -2.02 3.24
N LEU A 79 2.92 -1.18 3.30
CA LEU A 79 3.03 0.22 3.70
C LEU A 79 3.53 0.36 5.15
N GLY A 80 3.05 -0.48 6.07
CA GLY A 80 3.53 -0.54 7.44
C GLY A 80 5.02 -0.91 7.53
N LEU A 81 5.46 -1.91 6.77
CA LEU A 81 6.87 -2.31 6.69
C LEU A 81 7.74 -1.20 6.09
N SER A 82 7.31 -0.58 4.98
CA SER A 82 8.00 0.56 4.38
C SER A 82 8.12 1.73 5.36
N TYR A 83 7.05 2.06 6.10
CA TYR A 83 7.08 3.11 7.11
C TYR A 83 8.06 2.79 8.25
N MET A 84 8.10 1.55 8.73
CA MET A 84 9.08 1.09 9.72
C MET A 84 10.52 1.19 9.21
N CYS A 85 10.78 0.79 7.96
CA CYS A 85 12.09 0.93 7.34
C CYS A 85 12.53 2.39 7.23
N ILE A 86 11.64 3.28 6.79
CA ILE A 86 11.92 4.72 6.68
C ILE A 86 12.19 5.34 8.06
N LYS A 87 11.39 5.01 9.07
CA LYS A 87 11.58 5.53 10.44
C LYS A 87 12.91 5.08 11.03
N LYS A 88 13.30 3.82 10.82
CA LYS A 88 14.59 3.29 11.27
C LYS A 88 15.76 3.96 10.54
N SER A 89 15.67 4.15 9.22
CA SER A 89 16.67 4.89 8.45
C SER A 89 16.85 6.30 8.98
N LYS A 90 15.76 7.06 9.16
CA LYS A 90 15.80 8.43 9.71
C LYS A 90 16.40 8.47 11.12
N ALA A 91 16.11 7.48 11.97
CA ALA A 91 16.69 7.41 13.31
C ALA A 91 18.20 7.14 13.28
N ILE A 92 18.69 6.37 12.31
CA ILE A 92 20.13 6.14 12.11
C ILE A 92 20.80 7.42 11.59
N ASP A 93 20.17 8.10 10.61
CA ASP A 93 20.67 9.35 10.05
C ASP A 93 20.74 10.48 11.10
N GLN A 94 19.74 10.57 11.99
CA GLN A 94 19.74 11.53 13.10
C GLN A 94 20.87 11.27 14.09
N LYS A 95 21.10 10.00 14.47
CA LYS A 95 22.19 9.64 15.37
C LYS A 95 23.57 9.92 14.77
N ALA A 96 23.71 9.72 13.46
CA ALA A 96 24.94 10.09 12.75
C ALA A 96 25.16 11.60 12.75
N ALA A 97 24.10 12.41 12.55
CA ALA A 97 24.19 13.86 12.59
C ALA A 97 24.48 14.43 13.99
N GLU A 98 23.94 13.81 15.05
CA GLU A 98 24.23 14.16 16.45
C GLU A 98 25.69 13.87 16.79
N LYS A 99 26.19 12.69 16.42
CA LYS A 99 27.60 12.32 16.63
C LYS A 99 28.57 13.29 15.96
N ILE A 100 28.31 13.69 14.71
CA ILE A 100 29.16 14.67 14.00
C ILE A 100 29.18 16.01 14.75
N ARG A 101 28.03 16.44 15.31
CA ARG A 101 27.93 17.68 16.09
C ARG A 101 28.73 17.58 17.40
N ASP A 102 28.65 16.45 18.10
CA ASP A 102 29.41 16.22 19.32
C ASP A 102 30.92 16.19 19.05
N ASP A 103 31.35 15.56 17.96
CA ASP A 103 32.74 15.53 17.53
C ASP A 103 33.26 16.95 17.21
N GLU A 104 32.44 17.80 16.58
CA GLU A 104 32.78 19.21 16.30
C GLU A 104 32.92 20.03 17.59
N ILE A 105 31.99 19.87 18.54
CA ILE A 105 32.03 20.56 19.85
C ILE A 105 33.28 20.13 20.63
N PHE A 106 33.57 18.83 20.68
CA PHE A 106 34.76 18.30 21.34
C PHE A 106 36.06 18.87 20.76
N CYS A 107 36.15 19.03 19.43
CA CYS A 107 37.32 19.61 18.78
C CYS A 107 37.50 21.09 19.12
N LYS A 108 36.43 21.89 19.17
CA LYS A 108 36.47 23.32 19.56
C LYS A 108 36.94 23.50 21.01
N GLU A 109 36.39 22.71 21.93
CA GLU A 109 36.78 22.68 23.35
C GLU A 109 38.28 22.38 23.52
N ARG A 110 38.80 21.40 22.78
CA ARG A 110 40.22 21.04 22.82
C ARG A 110 41.12 22.14 22.26
N ALA A 111 40.71 22.82 21.19
CA ALA A 111 41.46 23.93 20.61
C ALA A 111 41.55 25.13 21.57
N LYS A 112 40.49 25.40 22.33
CA LYS A 112 40.45 26.48 23.32
C LYS A 112 41.31 26.22 24.56
N ARG A 113 41.64 24.94 24.83
CA ARG A 113 42.51 24.52 25.95
C ARG A 113 44.00 24.45 25.59
N ARG A 114 44.38 24.67 24.33
CA ARG A 114 45.78 24.84 23.90
C ARG A 114 46.09 26.32 23.71
#